data_AF-A0A2H9LV37-F1
#
_entry.id   AF-A0A2H9LV37-F1
#
_cell.length_a   1.000
_cell.length_b   1.000
_cell.length_c   1.000
_cell.angle_alpha   90.00
_cell.angle_beta   90.00
_cell.angle_gamma   90.00
#
_symmetry.space_group_name_H-M   'P 1'
#
loop_
_entity.id
_entity.type
_entity.pdbx_description
1 polymer ?
#
loop_
_entity_poly.entity_id
_entity_poly.type
_entity_poly.pdbx_seq_one_letter_code
_entity_poly.pdbx_strand_id
1 'polypeptide(L)'
;MEFGRPSRSLRDEDYIKETVDYLRRNMEKGYSLEELKWALINQGKSRVLVEKSVETIQKEQAQQNEIKAMQSKPVQQQIVQVLDEKDVQEQEHQRKKGFFLRIFG
;
A
#
# COMPACT_ATOMS: atom_id res chain seq x y z
N MET A 1 -39.82 8.44 20.30
CA MET A 1 -39.12 7.18 20.00
C MET A 1 -37.70 7.52 19.64
N GLU A 2 -36.77 7.47 20.60
CA GLU A 2 -35.35 7.60 20.29
C GLU A 2 -34.87 6.28 19.71
N PHE A 3 -34.54 6.27 18.41
CA PHE A 3 -33.77 5.20 17.83
C PHE A 3 -32.35 5.32 18.36
N GLY A 4 -32.09 4.66 19.49
CA GLY A 4 -30.73 4.42 19.97
C GLY A 4 -29.94 3.85 18.79
N ARG A 5 -28.96 4.60 18.30
CA ARG A 5 -28.05 4.12 17.26
C ARG A 5 -27.46 2.82 17.81
N PRO A 6 -27.53 1.68 17.10
CA PRO A 6 -26.96 0.46 17.61
C PRO A 6 -25.49 0.76 17.91
N SER A 7 -25.11 0.65 19.19
CA SER A 7 -23.73 0.72 19.61
C SER A 7 -23.03 -0.48 18.98
N ARG A 8 -22.55 -0.28 17.75
CA ARG A 8 -21.73 -1.22 17.01
C ARG A 8 -20.42 -1.31 17.78
N SER A 9 -20.38 -2.18 18.78
CA SER A 9 -19.13 -2.79 19.19
C SER A 9 -18.69 -3.63 18.00
N LEU A 10 -18.06 -2.97 17.02
CA LEU A 10 -17.36 -3.62 15.94
C LEU A 10 -16.30 -4.47 16.61
N ARG A 11 -16.28 -5.76 16.30
CA ARG A 11 -15.26 -6.66 16.81
C ARG A 11 -13.93 -6.22 16.21
N ASP A 12 -12.83 -6.50 16.89
CA ASP A 12 -11.48 -6.13 16.39
C ASP A 12 -11.24 -6.60 14.95
N GLU A 13 -11.82 -7.75 14.57
CA GLU A 13 -11.81 -8.30 13.22
C GLU A 13 -12.47 -7.38 12.17
N ASP A 14 -13.59 -6.74 12.52
CA ASP A 14 -14.31 -5.85 11.61
C ASP A 14 -13.49 -4.59 11.32
N TYR A 15 -12.79 -4.07 12.34
CA TYR A 15 -11.90 -2.91 12.18
C TYR A 15 -10.65 -3.21 11.35
N ILE A 16 -10.07 -4.41 11.51
CA ILE A 16 -8.96 -4.87 10.68
C ILE A 16 -9.43 -4.94 9.22
N LYS A 17 -10.59 -5.54 8.96
CA LYS A 17 -11.16 -5.64 7.61
C LYS A 17 -11.36 -4.26 6.97
N GLU A 18 -11.97 -3.32 7.68
CA GLU A 18 -12.16 -1.96 7.18
C GLU A 18 -10.82 -1.27 6.86
N THR A 19 -9.81 -1.49 7.70
CA THR A 19 -8.47 -0.91 7.52
C THR A 19 -7.76 -1.54 6.32
N VAL A 20 -7.88 -2.85 6.12
CA VAL A 20 -7.39 -3.54 4.92
C VAL A 20 -8.06 -3.00 3.65
N ASP A 21 -9.38 -2.82 3.66
CA ASP A 21 -10.12 -2.27 2.52
C ASP A 21 -9.75 -0.80 2.23
N TYR A 22 -9.45 -0.02 3.26
CA TYR A 22 -8.89 1.33 3.10
C TYR A 22 -7.50 1.28 2.46
N LEU A 23 -6.61 0.45 2.97
CA LEU A 23 -5.25 0.31 2.44
C LEU A 23 -5.28 -0.12 0.97
N ARG A 24 -6.06 -1.15 0.61
CA ARG A 24 -6.20 -1.65 -0.77
C ARG A 24 -6.64 -0.57 -1.74
N ARG A 25 -7.71 0.16 -1.42
CA ARG A 25 -8.24 1.26 -2.27
C ARG A 25 -7.25 2.41 -2.47
N ASN A 26 -6.32 2.62 -1.54
CA ASN A 26 -5.31 3.66 -1.69
C ASN A 26 -4.03 3.13 -2.36
N MET A 27 -3.69 1.85 -2.19
CA MET A 27 -2.64 1.22 -2.99
C MET A 27 -3.01 1.20 -4.49
N GLU A 28 -4.28 0.99 -4.84
CA GLU A 28 -4.77 1.11 -6.22
C GLU A 28 -4.59 2.52 -6.81
N LYS A 29 -4.50 3.55 -5.95
CA LYS A 29 -4.22 4.94 -6.36
C LYS A 29 -2.72 5.23 -6.48
N GLY A 30 -1.85 4.26 -6.16
CA GLY A 30 -0.40 4.39 -6.26
C GLY A 30 0.31 4.82 -4.97
N TYR A 31 -0.38 4.86 -3.82
CA TYR A 31 0.29 5.10 -2.54
C TYR A 31 1.05 3.85 -2.08
N SER A 32 2.22 4.02 -1.48
CA SER A 32 2.96 2.89 -0.91
C SER A 32 2.34 2.43 0.41
N LEU A 33 2.50 1.15 0.72
CA LEU A 33 1.96 0.56 1.94
C LEU A 33 2.57 1.20 3.21
N GLU A 34 3.86 1.56 3.16
CA GLU A 34 4.54 2.23 4.28
C GLU A 34 4.03 3.65 4.50
N GLU A 35 3.81 4.44 3.45
CA GLU A 35 3.21 5.78 3.58
C GLU A 35 1.83 5.72 4.21
N LEU A 36 0.99 4.78 3.76
CA LEU A 36 -0.36 4.61 4.29
C LEU A 36 -0.34 4.15 5.76
N LYS A 37 0.57 3.25 6.12
CA LYS A 37 0.78 2.82 7.51
C LYS A 37 1.10 4.01 8.42
N TRP A 38 2.07 4.84 8.04
CA TRP A 38 2.41 6.04 8.81
C TRP A 38 1.28 7.05 8.87
N ALA A 39 0.57 7.26 7.76
CA ALA A 39 -0.59 8.14 7.72
C ALA A 39 -1.68 7.69 8.69
N LEU A 40 -1.99 6.39 8.75
CA LEU A 40 -3.01 5.86 9.67
C LEU A 40 -2.59 5.94 11.14
N ILE A 41 -1.32 5.70 11.45
CA ILE A 41 -0.77 5.87 12.81
C ILE A 41 -0.86 7.35 13.22
N ASN A 42 -0.48 8.27 12.34
CA ASN A 42 -0.55 9.71 12.60
C ASN A 42 -1.99 10.23 12.74
N GLN A 43 -2.96 9.58 12.11
CA GLN A 43 -4.39 9.84 12.31
C GLN A 43 -4.93 9.34 13.65
N GLY A 44 -4.10 8.66 14.45
CA GLY A 44 -4.48 8.12 15.76
C GLY A 44 -5.12 6.73 15.72
N LYS A 45 -5.02 6.00 14.60
CA LYS A 45 -5.41 4.57 14.63
C LYS A 45 -4.43 3.77 15.48
N SER A 46 -4.94 2.73 16.14
CA SER A 46 -4.12 1.81 16.93
C SER A 46 -3.02 1.20 16.07
N ARG A 47 -1.76 1.39 16.50
CA ARG A 47 -0.58 0.87 15.81
C ARG A 47 -0.68 -0.64 15.58
N VAL A 48 -1.11 -1.39 16.59
CA VAL A 48 -1.25 -2.85 16.53
C VAL A 48 -2.26 -3.26 15.46
N LEU A 49 -3.37 -2.53 15.33
CA LEU A 49 -4.39 -2.80 14.32
C LEU A 49 -3.87 -2.52 12.91
N VAL A 50 -3.16 -1.40 12.73
CA VAL A 50 -2.54 -1.04 11.45
C VAL A 50 -1.50 -2.08 11.06
N GLU A 51 -0.64 -2.50 11.98
CA GLU A 51 0.38 -3.53 11.73
C GLU A 51 -0.24 -4.88 11.32
N LYS A 52 -1.28 -5.34 12.04
CA LYS A 52 -2.03 -6.56 11.65
C LYS A 52 -2.67 -6.46 10.26
N SER A 53 -3.18 -5.28 9.91
CA SER A 53 -3.79 -5.04 8.61
C SER A 53 -2.76 -5.09 7.48
N VAL A 54 -1.59 -4.48 7.70
CA VAL A 54 -0.45 -4.53 6.79
C VAL A 54 0.05 -5.97 6.60
N GLU A 55 0.21 -6.72 7.68
CA GLU A 55 0.62 -8.14 7.65
C GLU A 55 -0.38 -8.99 6.84
N THR A 56 -1.68 -8.74 7.02
CA THR A 56 -2.74 -9.43 6.27
C THR A 56 -2.59 -9.20 4.76
N ILE A 57 -2.38 -7.95 4.33
CA ILE A 57 -2.17 -7.63 2.90
C ILE A 57 -0.90 -8.30 2.37
N GLN A 58 0.19 -8.27 3.12
CA GLN A 58 1.45 -8.90 2.70
C GLN A 58 1.29 -10.42 2.54
N LYS A 59 0.57 -11.08 3.45
CA LYS A 59 0.23 -12.51 3.33
C LYS A 59 -0.64 -12.79 2.11
N GLU A 60 -1.67 -11.97 1.85
CA GLU A 60 -2.51 -12.10 0.66
C GLU A 60 -1.68 -11.96 -0.63
N GLN A 61 -0.77 -10.99 -0.69
CA GLN A 61 0.12 -10.78 -1.84
C GLN A 61 1.11 -11.92 -2.01
N ALA A 62 1.71 -12.42 -0.93
CA ALA A 62 2.61 -13.57 -0.97
C ALA A 62 1.88 -14.81 -1.49
N GLN A 63 0.69 -15.11 -0.99
CA GLN A 63 -0.14 -16.22 -1.47
C GLN A 63 -0.51 -16.08 -2.95
N GLN A 64 -0.92 -14.88 -3.38
CA GLN A 64 -1.21 -14.63 -4.79
C GLN A 64 0.01 -14.84 -5.69
N ASN A 65 1.19 -14.40 -5.23
CA ASN A 65 2.45 -14.60 -5.95
C ASN A 65 2.86 -16.07 -6.01
N GLU A 66 2.71 -16.82 -4.91
CA GLU A 66 2.96 -18.26 -4.86
C GLU A 66 2.03 -19.04 -5.81
N ILE A 67 0.73 -18.72 -5.80
CA ILE A 67 -0.25 -19.33 -6.71
C ILE A 67 0.13 -19.05 -8.17
N LYS A 68 0.49 -17.79 -8.48
CA LYS A 68 0.94 -17.39 -9.82
C LYS A 68 2.20 -18.14 -10.25
N ALA A 69 3.15 -18.35 -9.33
CA ALA A 69 4.37 -19.12 -9.59
C ALA A 69 4.11 -20.62 -9.79
N MET A 70 3.14 -21.20 -9.08
CA MET A 70 2.76 -22.60 -9.24
C MET A 70 2.04 -22.88 -10.56
N GLN A 71 1.30 -21.90 -11.10
CA GLN A 71 0.66 -21.99 -12.42
C GLN A 71 1.66 -21.85 -13.58
N SER A 72 2.89 -21.42 -13.32
CA SER A 72 3.96 -21.28 -14.32
C SER A 72 5.00 -22.40 -14.23
N LYS A 73 4.81 -23.49 -14.98
CA LYS A 73 5.92 -24.22 -15.62
C LYS A 73 5.49 -24.55 -17.06
N PRO A 74 6.37 -24.49 -18.09
CA PRO A 74 7.82 -24.28 -18.07
C PRO A 74 8.32 -23.14 -18.99
N VAL A 75 9.44 -22.51 -18.64
CA VAL A 75 10.62 -22.22 -19.50
C VAL A 75 11.56 -21.39 -18.63
N GLN A 76 12.79 -21.88 -18.51
CA GLN A 76 13.89 -21.12 -17.91
C GLN A 76 14.09 -19.84 -18.73
N GLN A 77 13.85 -18.67 -18.14
CA GLN A 77 14.55 -17.46 -18.55
C GLN A 77 15.11 -16.83 -17.29
N GLN A 78 16.36 -17.20 -17.04
CA GLN A 78 17.27 -16.51 -16.15
C GLN A 78 17.27 -15.03 -16.54
N ILE A 79 16.88 -14.14 -15.63
CA ILE A 79 17.58 -12.87 -15.46
C ILE A 79 17.64 -12.61 -13.95
N VAL A 80 18.71 -13.11 -13.35
CA VAL A 80 19.22 -12.60 -12.08
C VAL A 80 19.69 -11.18 -12.40
N GLN A 81 18.89 -10.16 -12.07
CA GLN A 81 19.45 -8.82 -11.94
C GLN A 81 20.18 -8.80 -10.61
N VAL A 82 21.45 -9.21 -10.72
CA VAL A 82 22.49 -8.97 -9.72
C VAL A 82 22.43 -7.48 -9.39
N LEU A 83 22.34 -7.23 -8.10
CA LEU A 83 22.53 -5.93 -7.49
C LEU A 83 23.91 -5.42 -7.91
N ASP A 84 23.97 -4.49 -8.85
CA ASP A 84 25.19 -3.73 -9.14
C ASP A 84 24.92 -2.29 -8.71
N GLU A 85 25.07 -2.05 -7.40
CA GLU A 85 25.46 -0.73 -6.94
C GLU A 85 26.88 -0.50 -7.47
N LYS A 86 27.05 0.39 -8.46
CA LYS A 86 28.18 1.32 -8.60
C LYS A 86 28.12 2.12 -9.91
N ASP A 87 27.94 3.44 -9.71
CA ASP A 87 28.65 4.53 -10.37
C ASP A 87 28.19 5.12 -11.74
N VAL A 88 27.61 6.34 -11.60
CA VAL A 88 27.71 7.57 -12.42
C VAL A 88 27.06 7.62 -13.84
N GLN A 89 26.00 8.45 -14.00
CA GLN A 89 26.10 9.78 -14.63
C GLN A 89 24.76 10.52 -14.83
N GLU A 90 24.82 11.80 -14.49
CA GLU A 90 23.99 12.95 -14.86
C GLU A 90 23.03 12.79 -16.05
N GLN A 91 21.76 13.17 -15.86
CA GLN A 91 21.04 13.99 -16.84
C GLN A 91 20.17 15.03 -16.14
N GLU A 92 20.63 16.28 -16.19
CA GLU A 92 19.80 17.47 -16.09
C GLU A 92 18.73 17.51 -17.20
N HIS A 93 17.78 18.44 -17.05
CA HIS A 93 16.68 18.81 -17.97
C HIS A 93 15.41 17.94 -17.79
N GLN A 94 14.32 18.42 -17.20
CA GLN A 94 13.64 19.69 -17.44
C GLN A 94 12.82 20.07 -16.20
N ARG A 95 13.12 21.21 -15.57
CA ARG A 95 12.21 21.88 -14.65
C ARG A 95 10.96 22.32 -15.42
N LYS A 96 9.94 21.46 -15.49
CA LYS A 96 8.61 21.91 -15.89
C LYS A 96 8.03 22.72 -14.73
N LYS A 97 8.14 24.04 -14.87
CA LYS A 97 7.50 25.00 -13.97
C LYS A 97 6.03 24.61 -13.81
N GLY A 98 5.65 24.57 -12.54
CA GLY A 98 4.50 23.83 -12.04
C GLY A 98 3.19 24.34 -12.58
N PHE A 99 2.30 23.38 -12.81
CA PHE A 99 0.89 23.57 -13.13
C PHE A 99 0.17 24.54 -12.17
N PHE A 100 0.69 24.69 -10.95
CA PHE A 100 0.18 25.60 -9.92
C PHE A 100 0.49 27.09 -10.17
N LEU A 101 1.46 27.46 -11.00
CA LEU A 101 1.72 28.87 -11.33
C LEU A 101 0.60 29.51 -12.16
N ARG A 102 -0.27 28.71 -12.80
CA ARG A 102 -1.35 29.20 -13.66
C ARG A 102 -2.71 29.31 -12.95
N ILE A 103 -2.86 28.72 -11.76
CA ILE A 103 -4.15 28.67 -11.05
C ILE A 103 -4.22 29.66 -9.88
N PHE A 104 -3.08 30.15 -9.38
CA PHE A 104 -3.05 31.11 -8.27
C PHE A 104 -2.37 32.46 -8.63
N GLY A 105 -2.38 32.83 -9.91
CA GLY A 105 -1.91 34.12 -10.42
C GLY A 105 -2.99 34.85 -11.18
#